data_AF-A0A1I4X976-F1
#
_entry.id   AF-A0A1I4X976-F1
#
_cell.length_a   1.000
_cell.length_b   1.000
_cell.length_c   1.000
_cell.angle_alpha   90.00
_cell.angle_beta   90.00
_cell.angle_gamma   90.00
#
_symmetry.space_group_name_H-M   'P 1'
#
loop_
_entity.id
_entity.type
_entity.pdbx_description
1 polymer ?
#
loop_
_entity_poly.entity_id
_entity_poly.type
_entity_poly.pdbx_seq_one_letter_code
_entity_poly.pdbx_strand_id
1 'polypeptide(L)'
;MVRYGRRSERGLAALLAFGAPGAGLAIVVAEAALAAHGPSALMENWAGTALIIVMLLAGYGLIVFTQLRYENILVFFGAFLLLSFGAGYVAEAVREQALHERGRTTACTVRSVDRREVTSTDSEGHTTTRVYYDHDLACAEPRVRKITTGPPAAAKRGDRIQVVYDPRGRLHPRPAASVEDPGATLKRGAALFGGGVLLRVLYELRVPPFGPGFGPGFGGLGRRWRTRRMRRSFRDRPPSP
;
A
#
# COMPACT_ATOMS: atom_id res chain seq x y z
N MET A 1 -43.46 -18.31 -7.15
CA MET A 1 -42.37 -17.32 -7.35
C MET A 1 -41.06 -17.94 -6.92
N VAL A 2 -40.22 -18.28 -7.89
CA VAL A 2 -39.05 -19.16 -7.73
C VAL A 2 -37.84 -18.33 -7.28
N ARG A 3 -37.24 -18.73 -6.15
CA ARG A 3 -36.17 -18.04 -5.41
C ARG A 3 -34.78 -18.23 -6.05
N TYR A 4 -34.68 -18.13 -7.38
CA TYR A 4 -33.44 -18.42 -8.13
C TYR A 4 -32.40 -17.29 -8.16
N GLY A 5 -32.72 -16.09 -7.65
CA GLY A 5 -31.80 -14.94 -7.68
C GLY A 5 -30.67 -14.95 -6.64
N ARG A 6 -30.77 -15.73 -5.55
CA ARG A 6 -29.91 -15.51 -4.36
C ARG A 6 -28.53 -16.18 -4.42
N ARG A 7 -28.30 -17.16 -5.30
CA ARG A 7 -27.01 -17.86 -5.43
C ARG A 7 -26.03 -17.15 -6.37
N SER A 8 -26.50 -16.62 -7.50
CA SER A 8 -25.63 -15.89 -8.45
C SER A 8 -25.09 -14.59 -7.87
N GLU A 9 -25.90 -13.89 -7.08
CA GLU A 9 -25.49 -12.64 -6.40
C GLU A 9 -24.33 -12.86 -5.41
N ARG A 10 -24.32 -13.99 -4.68
CA ARG A 10 -23.25 -14.32 -3.73
C ARG A 10 -21.93 -14.65 -4.41
N GLY A 11 -21.99 -15.36 -5.55
CA GLY A 11 -20.81 -15.68 -6.35
C GLY A 11 -20.14 -14.43 -6.90
N LEU A 12 -20.94 -13.51 -7.46
CA LEU A 12 -20.44 -12.23 -7.96
C LEU A 12 -19.85 -11.36 -6.85
N ALA A 13 -20.50 -11.31 -5.69
CA ALA A 13 -20.02 -10.56 -4.53
C ALA A 13 -18.68 -11.10 -3.99
N ALA A 14 -18.53 -12.43 -3.88
CA ALA A 14 -17.27 -13.06 -3.48
C ALA A 14 -16.16 -12.79 -4.51
N LEU A 15 -16.47 -12.91 -5.80
CA LEU A 15 -15.51 -12.63 -6.88
C LEU A 15 -15.03 -11.18 -6.86
N LEU A 16 -15.88 -10.22 -6.49
CA LEU A 16 -15.50 -8.81 -6.40
C LEU A 16 -14.78 -8.47 -5.09
N ALA A 17 -15.12 -9.15 -3.99
CA ALA A 17 -14.43 -8.98 -2.71
C ALA A 17 -13.00 -9.55 -2.76
N PHE A 18 -12.80 -10.70 -3.40
CA PHE A 18 -11.51 -11.41 -3.44
C PHE A 18 -10.77 -11.28 -4.76
N GLY A 19 -11.47 -11.46 -5.88
CA GLY A 19 -10.84 -11.65 -7.19
C GLY A 19 -10.04 -10.44 -7.64
N ALA A 20 -10.65 -9.25 -7.60
CA ALA A 20 -9.97 -8.05 -8.08
C ALA A 20 -8.82 -7.59 -7.16
N PRO A 21 -8.95 -7.57 -5.81
CA PRO A 21 -7.79 -7.37 -4.93
C PRO A 21 -6.72 -8.43 -5.08
N GLY A 22 -7.11 -9.70 -5.21
CA GLY A 22 -6.18 -10.81 -5.40
C GLY A 22 -5.38 -10.66 -6.69
N ALA A 23 -6.02 -10.26 -7.78
CA ALA A 23 -5.35 -9.93 -9.03
C ALA A 23 -4.40 -8.72 -8.88
N GLY A 24 -4.84 -7.66 -8.19
CA GLY A 24 -3.99 -6.51 -7.88
C GLY A 24 -2.74 -6.90 -7.07
N LEU A 25 -2.91 -7.71 -6.02
CA LEU A 25 -1.82 -8.27 -5.22
C LEU A 25 -0.88 -9.12 -6.08
N ALA A 26 -1.42 -10.00 -6.93
CA ALA A 26 -0.61 -10.86 -7.79
C ALA A 26 0.26 -10.03 -8.74
N ILE A 27 -0.25 -8.93 -9.30
CA ILE A 27 0.52 -8.03 -10.17
C ILE A 27 1.62 -7.32 -9.38
N VAL A 28 1.33 -6.82 -8.18
CA VAL A 28 2.33 -6.17 -7.30
C VAL A 28 3.43 -7.16 -6.89
N VAL A 29 3.06 -8.41 -6.57
CA VAL A 29 4.03 -9.47 -6.24
C VAL A 29 4.85 -9.86 -7.47
N ALA A 30 4.23 -9.97 -8.64
CA ALA A 30 4.93 -10.25 -9.89
C ALA A 30 5.90 -9.12 -10.26
N GLU A 31 5.54 -7.86 -10.01
CA GLU A 31 6.44 -6.72 -10.15
C GLU A 31 7.66 -6.86 -9.23
N ALA A 32 7.46 -7.13 -7.94
CA ALA A 32 8.56 -7.30 -6.99
C ALA A 32 9.46 -8.49 -7.35
N ALA A 33 8.87 -9.60 -7.79
CA ALA A 33 9.59 -10.79 -8.24
C ALA A 33 10.37 -10.51 -9.54
N LEU A 34 9.78 -9.78 -10.49
CA LEU A 34 10.45 -9.36 -11.72
C LEU A 34 11.58 -8.38 -11.41
N ALA A 35 11.39 -7.48 -10.44
CA ALA A 35 12.43 -6.55 -10.01
C ALA A 35 13.62 -7.30 -9.38
N ALA A 36 13.32 -8.31 -8.56
CA ALA A 36 14.34 -9.13 -7.91
C ALA A 36 15.04 -10.10 -8.87
N HIS A 37 14.29 -10.82 -9.71
CA HIS A 37 14.78 -11.97 -10.49
C HIS A 37 14.80 -11.76 -12.01
N GLY A 38 14.11 -10.75 -12.54
CA GLY A 38 13.98 -10.48 -13.97
C GLY A 38 15.30 -10.22 -14.68
N PRO A 39 15.38 -10.35 -16.01
CA PRO A 39 16.63 -10.19 -16.76
C PRO A 39 17.24 -8.79 -16.59
N SER A 40 18.58 -8.67 -16.56
CA SER A 40 19.26 -7.37 -16.39
C SER A 40 18.95 -6.40 -17.52
N ALA A 41 18.74 -6.92 -18.73
CA ALA A 41 18.31 -6.14 -19.90
C ALA A 41 17.00 -5.35 -19.68
N LEU A 42 16.14 -5.80 -18.77
CA LEU A 42 14.88 -5.12 -18.42
C LEU A 42 15.12 -3.97 -17.44
N MET A 43 16.15 -4.05 -16.59
CA MET A 43 16.48 -3.00 -15.62
C MET A 43 17.38 -1.92 -16.21
N GLU A 44 18.23 -2.29 -17.17
CA GLU A 44 19.17 -1.37 -17.80
C GLU A 44 18.50 -0.53 -18.90
N ASN A 45 17.28 -0.87 -19.33
CA ASN A 45 16.53 -0.11 -20.33
C ASN A 45 15.35 0.66 -19.72
N TRP A 46 15.03 1.79 -20.34
CA TRP A 46 13.90 2.63 -19.94
C TRP A 46 12.55 1.90 -20.11
N ALA A 47 12.44 1.00 -21.10
CA ALA A 47 11.21 0.29 -21.41
C ALA A 47 10.82 -0.71 -20.30
N GLY A 48 11.79 -1.42 -19.73
CA GLY A 48 11.55 -2.34 -18.64
C GLY A 48 11.33 -1.63 -17.31
N THR A 49 12.00 -0.49 -17.09
CA THR A 49 11.65 0.40 -15.97
C THR A 49 10.21 0.91 -16.09
N ALA A 50 9.80 1.34 -17.28
CA ALA A 50 8.42 1.76 -17.55
C ALA A 50 7.41 0.60 -17.35
N LEU A 51 7.76 -0.63 -17.78
CA LEU A 51 6.93 -1.81 -17.56
C LEU A 51 6.71 -2.08 -16.05
N ILE A 52 7.78 -2.02 -15.25
CA ILE A 52 7.70 -2.18 -13.78
C ILE A 52 6.77 -1.12 -13.18
N ILE A 53 6.92 0.15 -13.58
CA ILE A 53 6.05 1.24 -13.13
C ILE A 53 4.59 0.99 -13.54
N VAL A 54 4.34 0.57 -14.79
CA VAL A 54 2.99 0.28 -15.29
C VAL A 54 2.36 -0.89 -14.53
N MET A 55 3.12 -1.96 -14.24
CA MET A 55 2.64 -3.07 -13.43
C MET A 55 2.28 -2.62 -12.02
N LEU A 56 3.15 -1.83 -11.38
CA LEU A 56 2.89 -1.26 -10.06
C LEU A 56 1.59 -0.43 -10.05
N LEU A 57 1.45 0.49 -11.01
CA LEU A 57 0.26 1.33 -11.16
C LEU A 57 -0.99 0.51 -11.47
N ALA A 58 -0.90 -0.53 -12.30
CA ALA A 58 -2.02 -1.41 -12.62
C ALA A 58 -2.47 -2.23 -11.39
N GLY A 59 -1.52 -2.79 -10.63
CA GLY A 59 -1.80 -3.56 -9.43
C GLY A 59 -2.50 -2.71 -8.36
N TYR A 60 -1.94 -1.54 -8.02
CA TYR A 60 -2.58 -0.61 -7.10
C TYR A 60 -3.86 0.01 -7.67
N GLY A 61 -3.90 0.29 -8.97
CA GLY A 61 -5.08 0.78 -9.68
C GLY A 61 -6.27 -0.16 -9.53
N LEU A 62 -6.07 -1.48 -9.66
CA LEU A 62 -7.12 -2.48 -9.41
C LEU A 62 -7.59 -2.48 -7.94
N ILE A 63 -6.65 -2.37 -6.99
CA ILE A 63 -6.99 -2.30 -5.56
C ILE A 63 -7.82 -1.05 -5.26
N VAL A 64 -7.41 0.11 -5.79
CA VAL A 64 -8.07 1.42 -5.59
C VAL A 64 -9.43 1.47 -6.29
N PHE A 65 -9.49 1.12 -7.57
CA PHE A 65 -10.70 1.27 -8.39
C PHE A 65 -11.84 0.41 -7.86
N THR A 66 -11.52 -0.77 -7.32
CA THR A 66 -12.51 -1.65 -6.69
C THR A 66 -13.08 -1.08 -5.39
N GLN A 67 -12.44 -0.07 -4.77
CA GLN A 67 -12.98 0.61 -3.60
C GLN A 67 -14.16 1.52 -3.95
N LEU A 68 -14.22 2.05 -5.17
CA LEU A 68 -15.26 3.00 -5.60
C LEU A 68 -16.69 2.43 -5.51
N ARG A 69 -16.83 1.10 -5.40
CA ARG A 69 -18.10 0.41 -5.20
C ARG A 69 -18.66 0.57 -3.77
N TYR A 70 -17.81 0.82 -2.77
CA TYR A 70 -18.22 0.76 -1.36
C TYR A 70 -18.65 2.15 -0.85
N GLU A 71 -19.94 2.28 -0.50
CA GLU A 71 -20.49 3.52 0.05
C GLU A 71 -20.16 3.75 1.53
N ASN A 72 -19.81 2.68 2.26
CA ASN A 72 -19.47 2.76 3.68
C ASN A 72 -18.03 3.27 3.83
N ILE A 73 -17.86 4.46 4.40
CA ILE A 73 -16.58 5.12 4.61
C ILE A 73 -15.56 4.21 5.31
N LEU A 74 -16.00 3.47 6.32
CA LEU A 74 -15.12 2.58 7.08
C LEU A 74 -14.58 1.45 6.20
N VAL A 75 -15.43 0.86 5.35
CA VAL A 75 -15.02 -0.21 4.43
C VAL A 75 -14.17 0.37 3.30
N PHE A 76 -14.58 1.51 2.74
CA PHE A 76 -13.84 2.21 1.70
C PHE A 76 -12.40 2.52 2.13
N PHE A 77 -12.22 3.32 3.20
CA PHE A 77 -10.88 3.72 3.65
C PHE A 77 -10.15 2.59 4.39
N GLY A 78 -10.86 1.87 5.25
CA GLY A 78 -10.26 0.79 6.05
C GLY A 78 -9.75 -0.34 5.16
N ALA A 79 -10.57 -0.86 4.25
CA ALA A 79 -10.11 -1.89 3.32
C ALA A 79 -9.07 -1.33 2.35
N PHE A 80 -9.19 -0.07 1.91
CA PHE A 80 -8.20 0.55 1.04
C PHE A 80 -6.80 0.55 1.66
N LEU A 81 -6.66 1.09 2.88
CA LEU A 81 -5.39 1.18 3.56
C LEU A 81 -4.84 -0.22 3.85
N LEU A 82 -5.67 -1.12 4.38
CA LEU A 82 -5.27 -2.49 4.71
C LEU A 82 -4.79 -3.28 3.48
N LEU A 83 -5.51 -3.21 2.36
CA LEU A 83 -5.11 -3.87 1.12
C LEU A 83 -3.84 -3.25 0.53
N SER A 84 -3.72 -1.92 0.53
CA SER A 84 -2.59 -1.24 -0.11
C SER A 84 -1.29 -1.43 0.70
N PHE A 85 -1.35 -1.27 2.02
CA PHE A 85 -0.21 -1.57 2.89
C PHE A 85 0.09 -3.06 2.89
N GLY A 86 -0.93 -3.91 3.00
CA GLY A 86 -0.75 -5.36 2.94
C GLY A 86 -0.03 -5.81 1.67
N ALA A 87 -0.47 -5.34 0.51
CA ALA A 87 0.19 -5.63 -0.76
C ALA A 87 1.64 -5.12 -0.80
N GLY A 88 1.89 -3.90 -0.29
CA GLY A 88 3.24 -3.36 -0.19
C GLY A 88 4.16 -4.20 0.68
N TYR A 89 3.70 -4.65 1.86
CA TYR A 89 4.46 -5.54 2.74
C TYR A 89 4.72 -6.92 2.11
N VAL A 90 3.75 -7.50 1.40
CA VAL A 90 3.98 -8.77 0.69
C VAL A 90 5.01 -8.61 -0.42
N ALA A 91 4.94 -7.53 -1.19
CA ALA A 91 5.93 -7.20 -2.22
C ALA A 91 7.34 -7.01 -1.61
N GLU A 92 7.40 -6.33 -0.47
CA GLU A 92 8.63 -6.10 0.25
C GLU A 92 9.22 -7.41 0.79
N ALA A 93 8.39 -8.30 1.33
CA ALA A 93 8.82 -9.62 1.77
C ALA A 93 9.45 -10.45 0.63
N VAL A 94 8.97 -10.30 -0.62
CA VAL A 94 9.58 -10.95 -1.80
C VAL A 94 10.98 -10.38 -2.07
N ARG A 95 11.15 -9.05 -1.96
CA ARG A 95 12.46 -8.40 -2.13
C ARG A 95 13.42 -8.78 -0.99
N GLU A 96 12.93 -8.83 0.25
CA GLU A 96 13.70 -9.27 1.41
C GLU A 96 14.09 -10.74 1.30
N GLN A 97 13.20 -11.62 0.84
CA GLN A 97 13.51 -13.03 0.59
C GLN A 97 14.63 -13.15 -0.45
N ALA A 98 14.54 -12.42 -1.56
CA ALA A 98 15.58 -12.42 -2.58
C ALA A 98 16.92 -11.88 -2.04
N LEU A 99 16.90 -10.86 -1.17
CA LEU A 99 18.09 -10.34 -0.51
C LEU A 99 18.63 -11.34 0.54
N HIS A 100 17.77 -12.08 1.22
CA HIS A 100 18.16 -13.09 2.20
C HIS A 100 18.84 -14.30 1.54
N GLU A 101 18.33 -14.75 0.39
CA GLU A 101 18.86 -15.92 -0.34
C GLU A 101 20.22 -15.66 -1.00
N ARG A 102 20.45 -14.45 -1.54
CA ARG A 102 21.65 -14.16 -2.36
C ARG A 102 22.48 -12.97 -1.89
N GLY A 103 21.99 -12.25 -0.88
CA GLY A 103 22.67 -11.10 -0.32
C GLY A 103 24.00 -11.49 0.29
N ARG A 104 24.97 -10.59 0.18
CA ARG A 104 26.26 -10.72 0.84
C ARG A 104 26.42 -9.58 1.81
N THR A 105 27.07 -9.87 2.93
CA THR A 105 27.40 -8.85 3.93
C THR A 105 28.80 -8.32 3.66
N THR A 106 28.95 -7.00 3.70
CA THR A 106 30.25 -6.32 3.70
C THR A 106 30.33 -5.35 4.86
N ALA A 107 31.51 -5.21 5.45
CA ALA A 107 31.79 -4.14 6.39
C ALA A 107 32.06 -2.85 5.62
N CYS A 108 31.51 -1.74 6.11
CA CYS A 108 31.68 -0.42 5.52
C CYS A 108 31.94 0.61 6.61
N THR A 109 32.77 1.61 6.31
CA THR A 109 32.95 2.78 7.16
C THR A 109 32.19 3.96 6.56
N VAL A 110 31.39 4.66 7.37
CA VAL A 110 30.64 5.84 6.94
C VAL A 110 31.61 7.00 6.71
N ARG A 111 31.67 7.54 5.49
CA ARG A 111 32.56 8.65 5.10
C ARG A 111 31.92 10.01 5.30
N SER A 112 30.67 10.15 4.89
CA SER A 112 29.85 11.34 5.05
C SER A 112 28.40 10.95 5.27
N VAL A 113 27.66 11.86 5.90
CA VAL A 113 26.24 11.70 6.20
C VAL A 113 25.55 13.00 5.81
N ASP A 114 24.67 12.93 4.81
CA ASP A 114 23.89 14.06 4.34
C ASP A 114 22.46 13.89 4.83
N ARG A 115 22.00 14.83 5.66
CA ARG A 115 20.62 14.86 6.14
C ARG A 115 19.74 15.52 5.09
N ARG A 116 18.76 14.79 4.57
CA ARG A 116 17.74 15.28 3.65
C ARG A 116 16.39 15.34 4.34
N GLU A 117 15.78 16.51 4.34
CA GLU A 117 14.40 16.68 4.79
C GLU A 117 13.48 16.76 3.58
N VAL A 118 12.42 15.94 3.60
CA VAL A 118 11.37 15.98 2.59
C VAL A 118 10.09 16.38 3.29
N THR A 119 9.69 17.64 3.08
CA THR A 119 8.43 18.18 3.57
C THR A 119 7.35 17.97 2.53
N SER A 120 6.28 17.29 2.91
CA SER A 120 5.07 17.17 2.10
C SER A 120 3.95 17.94 2.77
N THR A 121 3.31 18.83 2.03
CA THR A 121 2.09 19.53 2.48
C THR A 121 0.88 18.83 1.87
N ASP A 122 -0.07 18.43 2.70
CA ASP A 122 -1.34 17.90 2.20
C ASP A 122 -2.27 19.03 1.71
N SER A 123 -3.45 18.65 1.19
CA SER A 123 -4.45 19.61 0.70
C SER A 123 -5.07 20.48 1.80
N GLU A 124 -4.88 20.14 3.07
CA GLU A 124 -5.40 20.87 4.24
C GLU A 124 -4.36 21.83 4.84
N GLY A 125 -3.15 21.86 4.26
CA GLY A 125 -2.05 22.70 4.73
C GLY A 125 -1.24 22.07 5.87
N HIS A 126 -1.49 20.81 6.23
CA HIS A 126 -0.66 20.11 7.20
C HIS A 126 0.64 19.67 6.55
N THR A 127 1.75 20.07 7.19
CA THR A 127 3.10 19.75 6.75
C THR A 127 3.61 18.55 7.51
N THR A 128 3.99 17.50 6.79
CA THR A 128 4.70 16.34 7.34
C THR A 128 6.13 16.36 6.83
N THR A 129 7.09 16.49 7.74
CA THR A 129 8.52 16.45 7.41
C THR A 129 9.09 15.06 7.69
N ARG A 130 9.63 14.41 6.65
CA ARG A 130 10.37 13.15 6.78
C ARG A 130 11.86 13.42 6.66
N VAL A 131 12.63 12.93 7.62
CA VAL A 131 14.09 13.07 7.65
C VAL A 131 14.72 11.77 7.16
N TYR A 132 15.57 11.87 6.14
CA TYR A 132 16.38 10.79 5.59
C TYR A 132 17.86 11.12 5.76
N TYR A 133 18.68 10.09 5.89
CA TYR A 133 20.13 10.20 5.96
C TYR A 133 20.74 9.45 4.80
N ASP A 134 21.33 10.18 3.87
CA ASP A 134 22.09 9.62 2.75
C ASP A 134 23.55 9.48 3.18
N HIS A 135 24.06 8.26 3.20
CA HIS A 135 25.41 7.95 3.65
C HIS A 135 26.31 7.62 2.47
N ASP A 136 27.49 8.22 2.42
CA ASP A 136 28.59 7.76 1.55
C ASP A 136 29.46 6.77 2.33
N LEU A 137 29.80 5.64 1.72
CA LEU A 137 30.41 4.50 2.38
C LEU A 137 31.75 4.12 1.76
N ALA A 138 32.70 3.78 2.64
CA ALA A 138 33.94 3.08 2.30
C ALA A 138 33.76 1.58 2.57
N CYS A 139 33.32 0.83 1.58
CA CYS A 139 33.13 -0.62 1.70
C CYS A 139 34.30 -1.40 1.09
N ALA A 140 34.51 -2.63 1.56
CA ALA A 140 35.40 -3.57 0.88
C ALA A 140 34.90 -3.91 -0.55
N GLU A 141 33.58 -3.99 -0.73
CA GLU A 141 32.95 -4.07 -2.05
C GLU A 141 32.76 -2.67 -2.66
N PRO A 142 33.50 -2.30 -3.73
CA PRO A 142 33.51 -0.93 -4.28
C PRO A 142 32.20 -0.50 -4.95
N ARG A 143 31.30 -1.45 -5.25
CA ARG A 143 29.96 -1.19 -5.80
C ARG A 143 29.00 -0.62 -4.77
N VAL A 144 29.21 -0.90 -3.49
CA VAL A 144 28.39 -0.38 -2.40
C VAL A 144 28.99 0.93 -1.93
N ARG A 145 28.45 2.05 -2.40
CA ARG A 145 28.94 3.39 -2.03
C ARG A 145 27.92 4.23 -1.30
N LYS A 146 26.63 4.01 -1.55
CA LYS A 146 25.56 4.84 -0.99
C LYS A 146 24.49 3.97 -0.37
N ILE A 147 24.01 4.40 0.79
CA ILE A 147 22.79 3.88 1.42
C ILE A 147 21.96 5.04 1.92
N THR A 148 20.64 4.88 1.95
CA THR A 148 19.72 5.82 2.58
C THR A 148 19.08 5.13 3.77
N THR A 149 19.13 5.76 4.96
CA THR A 149 18.51 5.22 6.17
C THR A 149 17.52 6.22 6.77
N GLY A 150 16.58 5.70 7.57
CA GLY A 150 15.71 6.52 8.42
C GLY A 150 16.38 6.91 9.74
N PRO A 151 15.73 7.78 10.55
CA PRO A 151 16.27 8.27 11.82
C PRO A 151 16.75 7.21 12.83
N PRO A 152 16.03 6.11 13.09
CA PRO A 152 16.48 5.13 14.09
C PRO A 152 17.72 4.33 13.64
N ALA A 153 18.06 4.38 12.34
CA ALA A 153 19.18 3.66 11.75
C ALA A 153 20.28 4.61 11.24
N ALA A 154 20.28 5.88 11.66
CA ALA A 154 21.29 6.85 11.26
C ALA A 154 22.62 6.57 11.96
N ALA A 155 23.63 6.16 11.18
CA ALA A 155 25.01 6.05 11.63
C ALA A 155 25.73 7.41 11.51
N LYS A 156 26.79 7.60 12.30
CA LYS A 156 27.64 8.79 12.25
C LYS A 156 28.84 8.57 11.34
N ARG A 157 29.43 9.67 10.87
CA ARG A 157 30.72 9.64 10.16
C ARG A 157 31.77 8.92 11.01
N GLY A 158 32.48 7.98 10.39
CA GLY A 158 33.49 7.14 11.04
C GLY A 158 32.95 5.82 11.60
N ASP A 159 31.63 5.67 11.74
CA ASP A 159 31.04 4.43 12.24
C ASP A 159 31.27 3.28 11.26
N ARG A 160 31.49 2.10 11.81
CA ARG A 160 31.52 0.85 11.04
C ARG A 160 30.14 0.21 11.05
N ILE A 161 29.58 0.01 9.87
CA ILE A 161 28.29 -0.64 9.68
C ILE A 161 28.43 -1.89 8.81
N GLN A 162 27.63 -2.90 9.09
CA GLN A 162 27.47 -4.05 8.20
C GLN A 162 26.35 -3.77 7.22
N VAL A 163 26.62 -3.94 5.94
CA VAL A 163 25.67 -3.71 4.86
C VAL A 163 25.45 -5.01 4.11
N VAL A 164 24.19 -5.38 3.95
CA VAL A 164 23.77 -6.46 3.06
C VAL A 164 23.49 -5.87 1.70
N TYR A 165 24.11 -6.42 0.67
CA TYR A 165 23.94 -5.99 -0.72
C TYR A 165 23.65 -7.18 -1.62
N ASP A 166 22.93 -6.92 -2.72
CA ASP A 166 22.76 -7.89 -3.80
C ASP A 166 23.97 -7.81 -4.75
N PRO A 167 24.77 -8.88 -4.93
CA PRO A 167 25.92 -8.88 -5.85
C PRO A 167 25.55 -8.54 -7.30
N ARG A 168 24.29 -8.76 -7.69
CA ARG A 168 23.76 -8.41 -9.02
C ARG A 168 23.31 -6.95 -9.13
N GLY A 169 23.34 -6.19 -8.04
CA GLY A 169 22.98 -4.77 -8.02
C GLY A 169 21.50 -4.48 -8.32
N ARG A 170 20.59 -5.45 -8.16
CA ARG A 170 19.16 -5.26 -8.47
C ARG A 170 18.35 -4.78 -7.29
N LEU A 171 18.78 -5.14 -6.09
CA LEU A 171 18.18 -4.69 -4.85
C LEU A 171 19.08 -3.65 -4.19
N HIS A 172 18.47 -2.60 -3.64
CA HIS A 172 19.20 -1.57 -2.94
C HIS A 172 19.89 -2.15 -1.70
N PRO A 173 21.16 -1.77 -1.44
CA PRO A 173 21.86 -2.20 -0.24
C PRO A 173 21.17 -1.67 1.03
N ARG A 174 21.17 -2.47 2.10
CA ARG A 174 20.56 -2.14 3.39
C ARG A 174 21.49 -2.42 4.56
N PRO A 175 21.39 -1.68 5.67
CA PRO A 175 22.03 -2.06 6.92
C PRO A 175 21.62 -3.48 7.33
N ALA A 176 22.57 -4.33 7.71
CA ALA A 176 22.29 -5.70 8.12
C ALA A 176 21.30 -5.79 9.29
N ALA A 177 21.36 -4.83 10.22
CA ALA A 177 20.44 -4.74 11.35
C ALA A 177 18.99 -4.36 10.95
N SER A 178 18.77 -3.85 9.74
CA SER A 178 17.45 -3.48 9.22
C SER A 178 16.83 -4.51 8.29
N VAL A 179 17.55 -5.59 7.98
CA VAL A 179 16.99 -6.70 7.21
C VAL A 179 16.09 -7.48 8.16
N GLU A 180 14.77 -7.24 8.06
CA GLU A 180 13.78 -8.01 8.80
C GLU A 180 13.74 -9.46 8.28
N ASP A 181 13.26 -10.38 9.12
CA ASP A 181 12.96 -11.74 8.68
C ASP A 181 11.83 -11.69 7.62
N PRO A 182 12.06 -12.16 6.38
CA PRO A 182 11.05 -12.11 5.32
C PRO A 182 9.76 -12.83 5.73
N GLY A 183 9.85 -13.85 6.59
CA GLY A 183 8.69 -14.53 7.16
C GLY A 183 7.82 -13.63 8.04
N ALA A 184 8.42 -12.74 8.83
CA ALA A 184 7.71 -11.77 9.66
C ALA A 184 7.03 -10.69 8.81
N THR A 185 7.74 -10.14 7.82
CA THR A 185 7.21 -9.14 6.87
C THR A 185 6.04 -9.72 6.07
N LEU A 186 6.16 -10.95 5.57
CA LEU A 186 5.11 -11.65 4.85
C LEU A 186 3.86 -11.86 5.72
N LYS A 187 4.04 -12.30 6.97
CA LYS A 187 2.90 -12.50 7.91
C LYS A 187 2.17 -11.19 8.18
N ARG A 188 2.89 -10.09 8.41
CA ARG A 188 2.29 -8.75 8.59
C ARG A 188 1.52 -8.33 7.33
N GLY A 189 2.13 -8.47 6.15
CA GLY A 189 1.49 -8.14 4.88
C GLY A 189 0.23 -8.96 4.59
N ALA A 190 0.31 -10.29 4.80
CA ALA A 190 -0.82 -11.20 4.64
C ALA A 190 -1.96 -10.91 5.63
N ALA A 191 -1.64 -10.60 6.89
CA ALA A 191 -2.63 -10.23 7.89
C ALA A 191 -3.36 -8.93 7.53
N LEU A 192 -2.61 -7.89 7.13
CA LEU A 192 -3.19 -6.62 6.67
C LEU A 192 -4.06 -6.82 5.44
N PHE A 193 -3.54 -7.49 4.42
CA PHE A 193 -4.27 -7.76 3.18
C PHE A 193 -5.54 -8.58 3.45
N GLY A 194 -5.41 -9.67 4.21
CA GLY A 194 -6.53 -10.53 4.61
C GLY A 194 -7.59 -9.78 5.41
N GLY A 195 -7.18 -8.87 6.32
CA GLY A 195 -8.10 -7.98 7.03
C GLY A 195 -8.87 -7.04 6.10
N GLY A 196 -8.20 -6.48 5.09
CA GLY A 196 -8.83 -5.65 4.07
C GLY A 196 -9.85 -6.43 3.22
N VAL A 197 -9.52 -7.65 2.83
CA VAL A 197 -10.44 -8.56 2.13
C VAL A 197 -11.63 -8.93 3.02
N LEU A 198 -11.38 -9.26 4.29
CA LEU A 198 -12.43 -9.61 5.25
C LEU A 198 -13.44 -8.46 5.42
N LEU A 199 -12.98 -7.21 5.54
CA LEU A 199 -13.86 -6.04 5.60
C LEU A 199 -14.79 -5.95 4.39
N ARG A 200 -14.28 -6.22 3.19
CA ARG A 200 -15.10 -6.24 1.95
C ARG A 200 -16.13 -7.35 1.99
N VAL A 201 -15.75 -8.54 2.44
CA VAL A 201 -16.68 -9.67 2.58
C VAL A 201 -17.79 -9.34 3.58
N LEU A 202 -17.45 -8.76 4.73
CA LEU A 202 -18.43 -8.36 5.74
C LEU A 202 -19.43 -7.31 5.20
N TYR A 203 -18.96 -6.37 4.37
CA TYR A 203 -19.82 -5.42 3.67
C TYR A 203 -20.81 -6.12 2.73
N GLU A 204 -20.30 -7.01 1.86
CA GLU A 204 -21.12 -7.73 0.88
C GLU A 204 -22.14 -8.68 1.54
N LEU A 205 -21.78 -9.25 2.70
CA LEU A 205 -22.67 -10.05 3.54
C LEU A 205 -23.65 -9.20 4.37
N ARG A 206 -23.55 -7.87 4.30
CA ARG A 206 -24.38 -6.90 5.02
C ARG A 206 -24.32 -7.08 6.55
N VAL A 207 -23.17 -7.47 7.08
CA VAL A 207 -22.96 -7.62 8.53
C VAL A 207 -22.89 -6.23 9.16
N PRO A 208 -23.73 -5.88 10.16
CA PRO A 208 -23.59 -4.61 10.88
C PRO A 208 -22.25 -4.54 11.64
N PRO A 209 -21.58 -3.37 11.73
CA PRO A 209 -21.93 -2.06 11.15
C PRO A 209 -21.44 -1.85 9.70
N PHE A 210 -20.92 -2.89 9.04
CA PHE A 210 -20.23 -2.80 7.75
C PHE A 210 -21.19 -2.73 6.56
N GLY A 211 -22.41 -3.26 6.67
CA GLY A 211 -23.37 -3.31 5.56
C GLY A 211 -23.84 -1.94 5.03
N PRO A 212 -24.47 -1.90 3.84
CA PRO A 212 -25.06 -0.70 3.27
C PRO A 212 -26.09 -0.10 4.23
N GLY A 213 -26.00 1.22 4.50
CA GLY A 213 -26.94 1.96 5.35
C GLY A 213 -26.64 1.98 6.85
N PHE A 214 -25.63 1.27 7.34
CA PHE A 214 -25.27 1.22 8.77
C PHE A 214 -24.11 2.15 9.18
N GLY A 215 -23.45 2.82 8.23
CA GLY A 215 -22.34 3.74 8.49
C GLY A 215 -22.67 5.21 8.21
N PRO A 216 -21.79 6.15 8.60
CA PRO A 216 -21.83 7.54 8.16
C PRO A 216 -21.57 7.59 6.64
N GLY A 217 -22.58 7.27 5.84
CA GLY A 217 -22.47 7.34 4.38
C GLY A 217 -22.46 8.79 3.92
N PHE A 218 -21.76 9.07 2.82
CA PHE A 218 -21.79 10.38 2.14
C PHE A 218 -23.23 10.86 1.84
N GLY A 219 -24.19 9.95 1.68
CA GLY A 219 -25.59 10.26 1.41
C GLY A 219 -26.46 10.65 2.63
N GLY A 220 -25.99 10.43 3.87
CA GLY A 220 -26.79 10.71 5.08
C GLY A 220 -27.04 12.19 5.33
N LEU A 221 -26.08 13.04 4.96
CA LEU A 221 -26.22 14.49 5.04
C LEU A 221 -27.29 15.00 4.04
N GLY A 222 -27.34 14.48 2.81
CA GLY A 222 -28.32 14.93 1.80
C GLY A 222 -29.78 14.66 2.16
N ARG A 223 -30.08 13.49 2.76
CA ARG A 223 -31.48 13.14 3.12
C ARG A 223 -32.02 13.96 4.28
N ARG A 224 -31.18 14.32 5.26
CA ARG A 224 -31.60 15.12 6.43
C ARG A 224 -31.90 16.58 6.06
N TRP A 225 -31.27 17.10 5.00
CA TRP A 225 -31.54 18.44 4.49
C TRP A 225 -32.84 18.53 3.66
N ARG A 226 -33.19 17.49 2.90
CA ARG A 226 -34.44 17.46 2.11
C ARG A 226 -35.70 17.48 2.98
N THR A 227 -35.72 16.76 4.10
CA THR A 227 -36.89 16.74 5.01
C THR A 227 -37.07 18.05 5.78
N ARG A 228 -36.00 18.80 6.06
CA ARG A 228 -36.12 20.13 6.67
C ARG A 228 -36.66 21.19 5.71
N ARG A 229 -36.37 21.10 4.40
CA ARG A 229 -36.84 22.09 3.42
C ARG A 229 -38.35 22.01 3.17
N MET A 230 -38.93 20.81 3.19
CA MET A 230 -40.39 20.64 3.03
C MET A 230 -41.21 21.14 4.23
N ARG A 231 -40.65 21.13 5.45
CA ARG A 231 -41.37 21.67 6.62
C ARG A 231 -41.47 23.19 6.65
N ARG A 232 -40.62 23.93 5.91
CA ARG A 232 -40.74 25.38 5.81
C ARG A 232 -41.76 25.83 4.75
N SER A 233 -41.92 25.11 3.64
CA SER A 233 -42.89 25.53 2.61
C SER A 233 -44.36 25.28 2.98
N PHE A 234 -44.64 24.58 4.08
CA PHE A 234 -46.01 24.36 4.56
C PHE A 234 -46.50 25.42 5.56
N ARG A 235 -45.63 26.32 6.02
CA ARG A 235 -45.99 27.37 6.99
C ARG A 235 -46.37 28.71 6.35
N ASP A 236 -46.15 28.86 5.05
CA ASP A 236 -46.37 30.12 4.32
C ASP A 236 -47.53 30.05 3.32
N ARG A 237 -48.50 29.13 3.49
CA ARG A 237 -49.75 29.20 2.73
C ARG A 237 -50.71 30.17 3.43
N PRO A 238 -51.01 31.34 2.85
CA PRO A 238 -52.06 32.21 3.38
C PRO A 238 -53.42 31.50 3.33
N PRO A 239 -54.33 31.79 4.27
CA PRO A 239 -55.69 31.27 4.23
C PRO A 239 -56.36 31.76 2.93
N SER A 240 -56.94 30.82 2.18
CA SER A 240 -57.77 31.12 1.02
C SER A 240 -59.07 31.83 1.49
N PRO A 241 -59.48 32.92 0.82
CA PRO A 241 -60.71 33.64 1.12
C PRO A 241 -61.97 32.80 0.84
#